data_AF-A0A849DBA0-F1
#
_entry.id   AF-A0A849DBA0-F1
#
_cell.length_a   1.000
_cell.length_b   1.000
_cell.length_c   1.000
_cell.angle_alpha   90.00
_cell.angle_beta   90.00
_cell.angle_gamma   90.00
#
_symmetry.space_group_name_H-M   'P 1'
#
loop_
_entity.id
_entity.type
_entity.pdbx_description
1 polymer ?
#
loop_
_entity_poly.entity_id
_entity_poly.type
_entity_poly.pdbx_seq_one_letter_code
_entity_poly.pdbx_strand_id
1 'polypeptide(L)'
;MIMTMTTKKYLSVSASLVLVSTGLFADEAELEEIHVEAHSIHHQEDEVSYTTSHETDTLANHTSGQTLGDYLSNQLGVDSASYGPAVGRPTVRGMEGYRVGIAQGGIMLNDLSAMSQD
;
A
#
# COMPACT_ATOMS: atom_id res chain seq x y z
N MET A 1 70.84 -46.66 -15.89
CA MET A 1 69.39 -46.80 -15.62
C MET A 1 69.12 -46.94 -14.11
N ILE A 2 69.72 -46.10 -13.24
CA ILE A 2 69.57 -46.18 -11.77
C ILE A 2 69.18 -44.82 -11.15
N MET A 3 69.46 -43.71 -11.83
CA MET A 3 69.20 -42.35 -11.34
C MET A 3 67.72 -41.91 -11.42
N THR A 4 66.86 -42.64 -12.14
CA THR A 4 65.42 -42.33 -12.31
C THR A 4 64.54 -42.99 -11.23
N MET A 5 65.06 -43.95 -10.47
CA MET A 5 64.27 -44.67 -9.45
C MET A 5 64.33 -44.01 -8.07
N THR A 6 65.36 -43.21 -7.76
CA THR A 6 65.46 -42.46 -6.51
C THR A 6 64.61 -41.18 -6.54
N THR A 7 64.57 -40.45 -7.66
CA THR A 7 63.73 -39.24 -7.83
C THR A 7 62.23 -39.52 -7.67
N LYS A 8 61.74 -40.68 -8.15
CA LYS A 8 60.34 -41.10 -7.95
C LYS A 8 59.99 -41.39 -6.49
N LYS A 9 60.94 -41.83 -5.65
CA LYS A 9 60.73 -42.09 -4.21
C LYS A 9 60.60 -40.79 -3.40
N TYR A 10 61.36 -39.76 -3.74
CA TYR A 10 61.26 -38.46 -3.07
C TYR A 10 60.03 -37.66 -3.54
N LEU A 11 59.57 -37.88 -4.78
CA LEU A 11 58.36 -37.25 -5.34
C LEU A 11 57.07 -37.64 -4.59
N SER A 12 56.95 -38.91 -4.15
CA SER A 12 55.80 -39.34 -3.36
C SER A 12 55.79 -38.77 -1.94
N VAL A 13 56.97 -38.54 -1.35
CA VAL A 13 57.12 -37.96 0.00
C VAL A 13 56.85 -36.45 -0.02
N SER A 14 57.27 -35.74 -1.07
CA SER A 14 56.92 -34.32 -1.21
C SER A 14 55.43 -34.12 -1.47
N ALA A 15 54.78 -35.01 -2.23
CA ALA A 15 53.35 -34.92 -2.51
C ALA A 15 52.48 -35.12 -1.25
N SER A 16 52.84 -36.07 -0.38
CA SER A 16 52.15 -36.27 0.89
C SER A 16 52.37 -35.11 1.86
N LEU A 17 53.56 -34.50 1.88
CA LEU A 17 53.84 -33.32 2.71
C LEU A 17 53.01 -32.10 2.27
N VAL A 18 52.82 -31.91 0.96
CA VAL A 18 51.98 -30.83 0.43
C VAL A 18 50.52 -31.02 0.83
N LEU A 19 49.98 -32.24 0.75
CA LEU A 19 48.59 -32.55 1.16
C LEU A 19 48.35 -32.34 2.66
N VAL A 20 49.33 -32.64 3.50
CA VAL A 20 49.23 -32.39 4.96
C VAL A 20 49.25 -30.89 5.26
N SER A 21 50.06 -30.11 4.54
CA SER A 21 50.16 -28.66 4.75
C SER A 21 48.84 -27.93 4.46
N THR A 22 48.08 -28.34 3.43
CA THR A 22 46.81 -27.68 3.08
C THR A 22 45.73 -27.85 4.15
N GLY A 23 45.77 -28.93 4.93
CA GLY A 23 44.81 -29.15 6.04
C GLY A 23 45.17 -28.39 7.31
N LEU A 24 46.45 -28.07 7.52
CA LEU A 24 46.92 -27.34 8.70
C LEU A 24 46.66 -25.82 8.64
N PHE A 25 46.47 -25.26 7.45
CA PHE A 25 46.16 -23.83 7.24
C PHE A 25 44.67 -23.56 7.00
N ALA A 26 43.79 -24.51 7.32
CA ALA A 26 42.36 -24.27 7.32
C ALA A 26 41.98 -23.48 8.59
N ASP A 27 41.98 -22.16 8.48
CA ASP A 27 41.51 -21.25 9.52
C ASP A 27 39.99 -21.12 9.41
N GLU A 28 39.27 -21.52 10.45
CA GLU A 28 37.81 -21.48 10.48
C GLU A 28 37.37 -20.06 10.83
N ALA A 29 36.83 -19.34 9.83
CA ALA A 29 36.36 -17.98 10.02
C ALA A 29 35.07 -18.00 10.86
N GLU A 30 35.18 -17.74 12.15
CA GLU A 30 34.03 -17.47 13.02
C GLU A 30 33.41 -16.12 12.62
N LEU A 31 32.19 -16.16 12.08
CA LEU A 31 31.46 -14.96 11.69
C LEU A 31 30.76 -14.36 12.91
N GLU A 32 30.78 -13.04 13.01
CA GLU A 32 30.09 -12.32 14.07
C GLU A 32 28.56 -12.39 13.90
N GLU A 33 27.86 -12.70 14.98
CA GLU A 33 26.40 -12.86 15.01
C GLU A 33 25.71 -11.48 14.89
N ILE A 34 24.97 -11.28 13.79
CA ILE A 34 24.18 -10.07 13.59
C ILE A 34 22.76 -10.32 14.13
N HIS A 35 22.45 -9.72 15.27
CA HIS A 35 21.08 -9.68 15.80
C HIS A 35 20.22 -8.71 14.98
N VAL A 36 19.24 -9.25 14.24
CA VAL A 36 18.22 -8.46 13.53
C VAL A 36 16.94 -8.45 14.37
N GLU A 37 16.69 -7.35 15.07
CA GLU A 37 15.41 -7.13 15.75
C GLU A 37 14.41 -6.49 14.78
N ALA A 38 13.37 -7.23 14.40
CA ALA A 38 12.24 -6.69 13.68
C ALA A 38 11.31 -5.97 14.68
N HIS A 39 11.43 -4.65 14.77
CA HIS A 39 10.46 -3.84 15.51
C HIS A 39 9.19 -3.71 14.66
N SER A 40 8.14 -4.49 14.97
CA SER A 40 6.82 -4.25 14.41
C SER A 40 6.20 -3.05 15.13
N ILE A 41 6.06 -1.94 14.42
CA ILE A 41 5.21 -0.85 14.87
C ILE A 41 3.77 -1.40 14.81
N HIS A 42 3.23 -1.82 15.95
CA HIS A 42 1.80 -2.03 16.07
C HIS A 42 1.14 -0.66 16.03
N HIS A 43 0.96 -0.13 14.82
CA HIS A 43 0.05 0.96 14.61
C HIS A 43 -1.32 0.36 14.85
N GLN A 44 -1.91 0.67 16.00
CA GLN A 44 -3.33 0.51 16.19
C GLN A 44 -3.94 1.49 15.18
N GLU A 45 -4.22 1.00 13.98
CA GLU A 45 -5.04 1.72 13.02
C GLU A 45 -6.36 1.96 13.77
N ASP A 46 -6.57 3.18 14.27
CA ASP A 46 -7.91 3.66 14.52
C ASP A 46 -8.69 3.29 13.26
N GLU A 47 -9.69 2.42 13.36
CA GLU A 47 -10.48 1.97 12.22
C GLU A 47 -11.07 3.22 11.57
N VAL A 48 -10.41 3.72 10.52
CA VAL A 48 -10.81 4.96 9.85
C VAL A 48 -12.05 4.61 9.05
N SER A 49 -13.22 4.81 9.66
CA SER A 49 -14.49 4.71 8.96
C SER A 49 -14.61 5.88 7.98
N TYR A 50 -14.52 5.59 6.70
CA TYR A 50 -14.74 6.55 5.61
C TYR A 50 -16.23 6.80 5.34
N THR A 51 -17.12 6.13 6.07
CA THR A 51 -18.57 6.21 5.90
C THR A 51 -19.16 7.20 6.90
N THR A 52 -19.87 8.19 6.38
CA THR A 52 -20.69 9.10 7.17
C THR A 52 -22.16 8.86 6.84
N SER A 53 -22.99 8.77 7.87
CA SER A 53 -24.44 8.63 7.74
C SER A 53 -25.10 9.77 8.50
N HIS A 54 -26.17 10.30 7.93
CA HIS A 54 -26.96 11.37 8.51
C HIS A 54 -28.43 10.99 8.48
N GLU A 55 -29.17 11.38 9.51
CA GLU A 55 -30.62 11.32 9.49
C GLU A 55 -31.18 12.43 8.61
N THR A 56 -32.24 12.14 7.85
CA THR A 56 -32.86 13.11 6.95
C THR A 56 -33.37 14.34 7.69
N ASP A 57 -33.96 14.16 8.87
CA ASP A 57 -34.54 15.25 9.67
C ASP A 57 -33.47 16.22 10.18
N THR A 58 -32.28 15.72 10.51
CA THR A 58 -31.18 16.58 10.97
C THR A 58 -30.62 17.43 9.83
N LEU A 59 -30.51 16.86 8.63
CA LEU A 59 -30.12 17.61 7.42
C LEU A 59 -31.20 18.63 7.04
N ALA A 60 -32.48 18.26 7.13
CA ALA A 60 -33.62 19.13 6.82
C ALA A 60 -33.66 20.40 7.69
N ASN A 61 -33.26 20.30 8.96
CA ASN A 61 -33.22 21.45 9.87
C ASN A 61 -32.19 22.52 9.48
N HIS A 62 -31.19 22.16 8.66
CA HIS A 62 -30.08 23.04 8.29
C HIS A 62 -30.09 23.45 6.81
N THR A 63 -31.14 23.10 6.07
CA THR A 63 -31.27 23.42 4.65
C THR A 63 -32.64 23.98 4.31
N SER A 64 -32.70 24.88 3.35
CA SER A 64 -33.96 25.40 2.78
C SER A 64 -34.08 25.07 1.28
N GLY A 65 -33.13 24.31 0.75
CA GLY A 65 -33.11 23.88 -0.65
C GLY A 65 -33.96 22.65 -0.89
N GLN A 66 -34.05 22.24 -2.16
CA GLN A 66 -34.84 21.07 -2.59
C GLN A 66 -34.00 19.95 -3.19
N THR A 67 -32.68 20.14 -3.28
CA THR A 67 -31.78 19.21 -3.96
C THR A 67 -30.92 18.44 -2.98
N LEU A 68 -30.42 17.28 -3.40
CA LEU A 68 -29.52 16.49 -2.55
C LEU A 68 -28.23 17.26 -2.23
N GLY A 69 -27.73 18.07 -3.17
CA GLY A 69 -26.60 18.97 -2.92
C GLY A 69 -26.89 19.99 -1.82
N ASP A 70 -28.09 20.58 -1.81
CA ASP A 70 -28.47 21.56 -0.77
C ASP A 70 -28.52 20.91 0.63
N TYR A 71 -29.02 19.68 0.71
CA TYR A 71 -29.09 18.93 1.97
C TYR A 71 -27.71 18.57 2.52
N LEU A 72 -26.74 18.31 1.64
CA LEU A 72 -25.39 17.89 2.02
C LEU A 72 -24.38 19.04 2.06
N SER A 73 -24.76 20.26 1.71
CA SER A 73 -23.88 21.43 1.60
C SER A 73 -23.12 21.81 2.89
N ASN A 74 -23.67 21.46 4.05
CA ASN A 74 -23.04 21.71 5.35
C ASN A 74 -22.08 20.58 5.78
N GLN A 75 -21.95 19.51 4.99
CA GLN A 75 -21.06 18.40 5.30
C GLN A 75 -19.63 18.71 4.89
N LEU A 76 -18.66 18.33 5.74
CA LEU A 76 -17.25 18.59 5.48
C LEU A 76 -16.79 17.97 4.15
N GLY A 77 -16.23 18.79 3.27
CA GLY A 77 -15.71 18.34 1.98
C GLY A 77 -16.79 18.00 0.95
N VAL A 78 -18.03 18.39 1.21
CA VAL A 78 -19.14 18.33 0.25
C VAL A 78 -19.55 19.75 -0.11
N ASP A 79 -19.77 19.98 -1.40
CA ASP A 79 -20.31 21.23 -1.94
C ASP A 79 -21.51 20.91 -2.85
N SER A 80 -22.25 21.91 -3.32
CA SER A 80 -23.37 21.74 -4.24
C SER A 80 -23.02 22.29 -5.61
N ALA A 81 -23.12 21.45 -6.64
CA ALA A 81 -22.85 21.86 -8.02
C ALA A 81 -23.94 22.83 -8.53
N SER A 82 -23.52 23.93 -9.15
CA SER A 82 -24.41 25.03 -9.56
C SER A 82 -24.80 24.95 -11.04
N TYR A 83 -25.75 24.07 -11.37
CA TYR A 83 -26.32 23.93 -12.73
C TYR A 83 -27.72 24.56 -12.87
N GLY A 84 -28.16 25.32 -11.86
CA GLY A 84 -29.48 25.96 -11.80
C GLY A 84 -30.32 25.52 -10.61
N PRO A 85 -31.45 26.22 -10.35
CA PRO A 85 -32.35 25.87 -9.26
C PRO A 85 -32.92 24.46 -9.46
N ALA A 86 -32.98 23.67 -8.39
CA ALA A 86 -33.49 22.29 -8.35
C ALA A 86 -32.62 21.19 -9.01
N VAL A 87 -31.41 21.49 -9.49
CA VAL A 87 -30.50 20.49 -10.12
C VAL A 87 -29.24 20.19 -9.31
N GLY A 88 -29.08 20.83 -8.15
CA GLY A 88 -27.90 20.76 -7.28
C GLY A 88 -27.52 19.34 -6.87
N ARG A 89 -26.45 18.81 -7.46
CA ARG A 89 -25.84 17.55 -7.05
C ARG A 89 -24.73 17.81 -6.04
N PRO A 90 -24.45 16.88 -5.12
CA PRO A 90 -23.29 17.01 -4.26
C PRO A 90 -21.98 16.82 -5.05
N THR A 91 -21.02 17.70 -4.80
CA THR A 91 -19.63 17.61 -5.24
C THR A 91 -18.79 17.19 -4.04
N VAL A 92 -18.04 16.09 -4.15
CA VAL A 92 -17.25 15.56 -3.02
C VAL A 92 -15.79 15.84 -3.27
N ARG A 93 -15.16 16.70 -2.46
CA ARG A 93 -13.75 17.08 -2.57
C ARG A 93 -13.36 17.54 -3.99
N GLY A 94 -14.26 18.26 -4.67
CA GLY A 94 -14.10 18.73 -6.05
C GLY A 94 -14.43 17.70 -7.14
N MET A 95 -14.87 16.48 -6.77
CA MET A 95 -15.36 15.47 -7.72
C MET A 95 -16.85 15.66 -7.98
N GLU A 96 -17.26 15.55 -9.23
CA GLU A 96 -18.65 15.69 -9.68
C GLU A 96 -18.97 14.76 -10.87
N GLY A 97 -20.18 14.88 -11.44
CA GLY A 97 -20.60 14.02 -12.56
C GLY A 97 -20.64 12.54 -12.18
N TYR A 98 -20.15 11.67 -13.06
CA TYR A 98 -20.04 10.22 -12.82
C TYR A 98 -19.04 9.82 -11.74
N ARG A 99 -18.24 10.76 -11.23
CA ARG A 99 -17.30 10.51 -10.12
C ARG A 99 -17.99 10.53 -8.76
N VAL A 100 -19.19 11.11 -8.66
CA VAL A 100 -20.04 11.06 -7.46
C VAL A 100 -21.31 10.30 -7.80
N GLY A 101 -21.41 9.09 -7.25
CA GLY A 101 -22.55 8.19 -7.41
C GLY A 101 -23.68 8.52 -6.44
N ILE A 102 -24.91 8.57 -6.94
CA ILE A 102 -26.12 8.68 -6.11
C ILE A 102 -26.86 7.35 -6.23
N ALA A 103 -27.24 6.76 -5.09
CA ALA A 103 -28.04 5.55 -5.06
C ALA A 103 -29.29 5.76 -4.21
N GLN A 104 -30.39 5.13 -4.60
CA GLN A 104 -31.63 5.09 -3.83
C GLN A 104 -32.06 3.63 -3.68
N GLY A 105 -32.28 3.20 -2.44
CA GLY A 105 -32.65 1.80 -2.16
C GLY A 105 -31.58 0.79 -2.63
N GLY A 106 -30.31 1.20 -2.69
CA GLY A 106 -29.20 0.35 -3.16
C GLY A 106 -29.05 0.28 -4.69
N ILE A 107 -29.87 1.00 -5.45
CA ILE A 107 -29.78 1.06 -6.91
C ILE A 107 -29.16 2.40 -7.31
N MET A 108 -28.13 2.36 -8.17
CA MET A 108 -27.47 3.57 -8.69
C MET A 108 -28.42 4.33 -9.61
N LEU A 109 -28.58 5.63 -9.35
CA LEU A 109 -29.30 6.56 -10.24
C LEU A 109 -28.33 7.04 -11.33
N ASN A 110 -28.77 6.93 -12.58
CA ASN A 110 -28.05 7.44 -13.74
C ASN A 110 -28.92 8.53 -14.39
N ASP A 111 -28.77 9.77 -13.94
CA ASP A 111 -29.54 10.90 -14.43
C ASP A 111 -28.71 11.83 -15.35
N LEU A 112 -29.40 12.72 -16.08
CA LEU A 112 -28.76 13.65 -17.01
C LEU A 112 -27.94 14.73 -16.31
N SER A 113 -28.20 14.99 -15.02
CA SER A 113 -27.43 15.95 -14.23
C SER A 113 -25.97 15.52 -14.05
N ALA A 114 -25.65 14.24 -14.23
CA ALA A 114 -24.28 13.73 -14.26
C ALA A 114 -23.54 13.97 -15.60
N MET A 115 -24.27 14.23 -16.70
CA MET A 115 -23.72 14.49 -18.04
C MET A 115 -23.45 15.96 -18.31
N SER A 116 -24.03 16.87 -17.52
CA SER A 116 -23.86 18.31 -17.66
C SER A 116 -22.48 18.75 -17.18
N GLN A 117 -21.44 18.40 -17.93
CA GLN A 117 -20.13 19.04 -17.90
C GLN A 117 -19.87 19.57 -19.31
N ASP A 118 -20.33 20.79 -19.58
CA ASP A 118 -19.92 21.57 -20.75
C ASP A 118 -19.30 22.89 -20.24
#